data_AF-A0A9E2CNS0-F1
#
_entry.id   AF-A0A9E2CNS0-F1
#
_cell.length_a   1.000
_cell.length_b   1.000
_cell.length_c   1.000
_cell.angle_alpha   90.00
_cell.angle_beta   90.00
_cell.angle_gamma   90.00
#
_symmetry.space_group_name_H-M   'P 1'
#
loop_
_entity.id
_entity.type
_entity.pdbx_description
1 polymer ?
#
loop_
_entity_poly.entity_id
_entity_poly.type
_entity_poly.pdbx_seq_one_letter_code
_entity_poly.pdbx_strand_id
1 'polypeptide(L)'
;LVQGHRVAQTWLGLGSGFAAYGAPLAAAWGAALPVVDATALPSAVHALPPGRDALLRGAGLDAAQLQPLYLRNKVALTQVEQQALRAPRQG
;
A
#
# COMPACT_ATOMS: atom_id res chain seq x y z
N LEU A 1 -11.11 25.23 32.27
CA LEU A 1 -10.19 25.21 31.10
C LEU A 1 -9.38 23.92 31.15
N VAL A 2 -9.87 22.84 30.53
CA VAL A 2 -9.09 21.60 30.40
C VAL A 2 -8.32 21.71 29.09
N GLN A 3 -7.01 21.95 29.17
CA GLN A 3 -6.15 21.82 28.00
C GLN A 3 -6.03 20.33 27.66
N GLY A 4 -6.81 19.89 26.67
CA GLY A 4 -6.68 18.56 26.08
C GLY A 4 -5.25 18.40 25.56
N HIS A 5 -4.54 17.40 26.09
CA HIS A 5 -3.24 17.01 25.58
C HIS A 5 -3.43 16.49 24.15
N ARG A 6 -3.13 17.31 23.13
CA ARG A 6 -2.88 16.77 21.79
C ARG A 6 -1.59 15.98 21.88
N VAL A 7 -1.69 14.66 21.89
CA VAL A 7 -0.55 13.82 21.52
C VAL A 7 -0.19 14.23 20.09
N ALA A 8 0.98 14.86 19.92
CA ALA A 8 1.52 15.07 18.59
C ALA A 8 1.66 13.70 17.94
N GLN A 9 0.89 13.43 16.89
CA GLN A 9 0.97 12.16 16.19
C GLN A 9 2.27 12.14 15.38
N THR A 10 3.14 11.19 15.71
CA THR A 10 4.36 10.93 14.94
C THR A 10 4.03 9.97 13.80
N TRP A 11 4.42 10.34 12.59
CA TRP A 11 4.24 9.50 11.40
C TRP A 11 5.54 8.80 11.04
N LEU A 12 5.44 7.58 10.51
CA LEU A 12 6.58 6.83 9.99
C LEU A 12 6.32 6.48 8.52
N GLY A 13 7.35 6.56 7.68
CA GLY A 13 7.27 6.15 6.28
C GLY A 13 7.76 4.71 6.12
N LEU A 14 6.94 3.80 5.61
CA LEU A 14 7.31 2.41 5.38
C LEU A 14 7.06 2.01 3.91
N GLY A 15 7.95 1.17 3.37
CA GLY A 15 7.74 0.46 2.11
C GLY A 15 8.46 1.03 0.90
N SER A 16 8.51 0.21 -0.15
CA SER A 16 9.31 0.45 -1.36
C SER A 16 8.96 1.72 -2.14
N GLY A 17 7.77 2.28 -1.93
CA GLY A 17 7.40 3.59 -2.48
C GLY A 17 8.37 4.70 -2.05
N PHE A 18 8.87 4.66 -0.82
CA PHE A 18 9.87 5.62 -0.33
C PHE A 18 11.26 5.39 -0.93
N ALA A 19 11.59 4.16 -1.37
CA ALA A 19 12.83 3.91 -2.10
C ALA A 19 12.81 4.59 -3.48
N ALA A 20 11.65 4.56 -4.16
CA ALA A 20 11.48 5.15 -5.48
C ALA A 20 11.19 6.67 -5.45
N TYR A 21 10.49 7.16 -4.42
CA TYR A 21 9.92 8.51 -4.39
C TYR A 21 10.12 9.24 -3.06
N GLY A 22 11.19 8.94 -2.31
CA GLY A 22 11.40 9.42 -0.94
C GLY A 22 11.14 10.92 -0.74
N ALA A 23 11.89 11.79 -1.42
CA ALA A 23 11.75 13.25 -1.27
C ALA A 23 10.37 13.78 -1.73
N PRO A 24 9.84 13.41 -2.91
CA PRO A 24 8.49 13.80 -3.31
C PRO A 24 7.39 13.35 -2.35
N LEU A 25 7.46 12.12 -1.83
CA LEU A 25 6.48 11.58 -0.88
C LEU A 25 6.55 12.30 0.46
N ALA A 26 7.75 12.53 0.98
CA ALA A 26 7.93 13.26 2.24
C ALA A 26 7.42 14.70 2.14
N ALA A 27 7.68 15.38 1.01
CA ALA A 27 7.15 16.72 0.76
C ALA A 27 5.62 16.74 0.65
N ALA A 28 5.01 15.77 -0.04
CA ALA A 28 3.57 15.69 -0.20
C ALA A 28 2.82 15.33 1.10
N TRP A 29 3.46 14.63 2.04
CA TRP A 29 2.84 14.23 3.31
C TRP A 29 2.49 15.41 4.22
N GLY A 30 3.28 16.49 4.17
CA GLY A 30 3.01 17.72 4.93
C GLY A 30 3.26 17.62 6.44
N ALA A 31 3.90 16.55 6.93
CA ALA A 31 4.33 16.39 8.32
C ALA A 31 5.69 15.68 8.41
N ALA A 32 6.37 15.80 9.55
CA ALA A 32 7.66 15.16 9.76
C ALA A 32 7.53 13.63 9.78
N LEU A 33 8.44 12.97 9.06
CA LEU A 33 8.63 11.52 9.05
C LEU A 33 10.02 11.21 9.65
N PRO A 34 10.18 11.20 10.99
CA PRO A 34 11.47 10.99 11.65
C PRO A 34 12.12 9.64 11.32
N VAL A 35 11.33 8.66 10.89
CA VAL A 35 11.82 7.36 10.41
C VAL A 35 11.17 7.05 9.07
N VAL A 36 12.02 6.68 8.11
CA VAL A 36 11.61 6.07 6.85
C VAL A 36 12.35 4.74 6.68
N ASP A 37 11.61 3.63 6.66
CA ASP A 37 12.13 2.32 6.26
C ASP A 37 11.58 1.96 4.87
N ALA A 38 12.39 2.23 3.86
CA ALA A 38 12.03 2.01 2.46
C ALA A 38 12.10 0.52 2.05
N THR A 39 12.58 -0.36 2.92
CA THR A 39 12.75 -1.80 2.67
C THR A 39 11.68 -2.66 3.34
N ALA A 40 10.90 -2.06 4.25
CA ALA A 40 9.80 -2.73 4.93
C ALA A 40 8.83 -3.41 3.95
N LEU A 41 8.52 -4.68 4.20
CA LEU A 41 7.54 -5.46 3.46
C LEU A 41 6.38 -5.88 4.38
N PRO A 42 5.17 -6.11 3.83
CA PRO A 42 4.06 -6.66 4.62
C PRO A 42 4.42 -8.01 5.23
N SER A 43 4.03 -8.22 6.50
CA SER A 43 4.14 -9.51 7.19
C SER A 43 2.75 -10.03 7.52
N ALA A 44 2.51 -11.31 7.25
CA ALA A 44 1.23 -11.96 7.52
C ALA A 44 0.85 -11.91 9.01
N VAL A 45 1.83 -11.90 9.92
CA VAL A 45 1.58 -11.81 11.37
C VAL A 45 0.83 -10.52 11.73
N HIS A 46 1.14 -9.42 11.05
CA HIS A 46 0.48 -8.13 11.28
C HIS A 46 -0.93 -8.05 10.67
N ALA A 47 -1.32 -9.00 9.81
CA ALA A 47 -2.69 -9.12 9.31
C ALA A 47 -3.62 -9.82 10.32
N LEU A 48 -3.07 -10.56 11.29
CA LEU A 48 -3.86 -11.33 12.25
C LEU A 48 -4.74 -10.47 13.17
N PRO A 49 -4.26 -9.36 13.77
CA PRO A 49 -5.11 -8.54 14.64
C PRO A 49 -6.35 -7.97 13.93
N PRO A 50 -6.26 -7.25 12.80
CA PRO A 50 -7.45 -6.77 12.10
C PRO A 50 -8.31 -7.93 11.55
N GLY A 51 -7.70 -9.05 11.14
CA GLY A 51 -8.42 -10.24 10.69
C GLY A 51 -9.26 -10.88 11.80
N ARG A 52 -8.71 -10.99 13.01
CA ARG A 52 -9.45 -11.46 14.20
C ARG A 52 -10.61 -10.54 14.52
N ASP A 53 -10.38 -9.23 14.50
CA ASP A 53 -11.42 -8.25 14.80
C ASP A 53 -12.55 -8.28 13.75
N ALA A 54 -12.22 -8.51 12.48
CA ALA A 54 -13.20 -8.71 11.42
C ALA A 54 -14.01 -10.00 11.63
N LEU A 55 -13.34 -11.10 11.99
CA LEU A 55 -13.99 -12.38 12.27
C LEU A 55 -14.98 -12.27 13.45
N LEU A 56 -14.57 -11.65 14.55
CA LEU A 56 -15.42 -11.48 15.75
C LEU A 56 -16.66 -10.61 15.47
N ARG A 57 -16.60 -9.72 14.46
CA ARG A 57 -17.74 -8.91 14.01
C ARG A 57 -18.57 -9.57 12.90
N GLY A 58 -18.26 -10.81 12.53
CA GLY A 58 -18.99 -11.53 11.47
C GLY A 58 -18.75 -10.99 10.06
N ALA A 59 -17.66 -10.27 9.84
CA ALA A 59 -17.34 -9.66 8.54
C ALA A 59 -16.67 -10.63 7.54
N GLY A 60 -16.90 -11.93 7.69
CA GLY A 60 -16.44 -12.94 6.74
C GLY A 60 -17.21 -12.86 5.43
N LEU A 61 -16.58 -13.28 4.34
CA LEU A 61 -17.21 -13.41 3.02
C LEU A 61 -17.11 -14.84 2.52
N ASP A 62 -18.01 -15.22 1.62
CA ASP A 62 -17.90 -16.48 0.87
C ASP A 62 -16.56 -16.50 0.10
N ALA A 63 -15.86 -17.64 0.14
CA ALA A 63 -14.58 -17.80 -0.52
C ALA A 63 -14.65 -17.50 -2.03
N ALA A 64 -15.77 -17.82 -2.69
CA ALA A 64 -15.99 -17.55 -4.11
C ALA A 64 -16.11 -16.04 -4.42
N GLN A 65 -16.36 -15.19 -3.42
CA GLN A 65 -16.45 -13.74 -3.58
C GLN A 65 -15.13 -13.01 -3.28
N LEU A 66 -14.09 -13.72 -2.86
CA LEU A 66 -12.79 -13.11 -2.57
C LEU A 66 -12.16 -12.57 -3.86
N GLN A 67 -11.91 -11.25 -3.88
CA GLN A 67 -11.29 -10.57 -5.01
C GLN A 67 -10.06 -9.78 -4.57
N PRO A 68 -9.00 -9.71 -5.41
CA PRO A 68 -7.87 -8.83 -5.15
C PRO A 68 -8.27 -7.35 -5.17
N LEU A 69 -7.62 -6.53 -4.35
CA LEU A 69 -7.74 -5.08 -4.40
C LEU A 69 -6.61 -4.47 -5.24
N TYR A 70 -6.90 -4.13 -6.50
CA TYR A 70 -5.97 -3.40 -7.36
C TYR A 70 -6.31 -1.92 -7.38
N LEU A 71 -5.38 -1.06 -6.95
CA LEU A 71 -5.54 0.39 -6.99
C LEU A 71 -5.31 0.97 -8.39
N ARG A 72 -4.58 0.26 -9.26
CA ARG A 72 -4.37 0.66 -10.65
C ARG A 72 -5.29 -0.14 -11.56
N ASN A 73 -5.97 0.58 -12.45
CA ASN A 73 -6.89 -0.02 -13.43
C ASN A 73 -6.19 -0.97 -14.41
N LYS A 74 -4.88 -0.80 -14.63
CA LYS A 74 -4.08 -1.59 -15.57
C LYS A 74 -2.76 -2.02 -14.94
N VAL A 75 -2.73 -3.24 -14.43
CA VAL A 75 -1.56 -3.83 -13.75
C VAL A 75 -0.78 -4.81 -14.61
N ALA A 76 -1.41 -5.32 -15.68
CA ALA A 76 -0.79 -6.20 -16.65
C ALA A 76 -1.23 -5.80 -18.06
N LEU A 77 -0.33 -5.98 -19.02
CA LEU A 77 -0.67 -5.88 -20.43
C LEU A 77 -1.54 -7.06 -20.83
N THR A 78 -2.52 -6.82 -21.69
CA THR A 78 -3.25 -7.90 -22.36
C THR A 78 -2.30 -8.71 -23.25
N GLN A 79 -2.70 -9.93 -23.64
CA GLN A 79 -1.88 -10.74 -24.54
C GLN A 79 -1.57 -10.02 -25.87
N VAL A 80 -2.55 -9.30 -26.42
CA VAL A 80 -2.39 -8.49 -27.64
C VAL A 80 -1.35 -7.39 -27.44
N GLU A 81 -1.40 -6.68 -26.31
CA GLU A 81 -0.44 -5.62 -25.99
C GLU A 81 0.97 -6.18 -25.75
N GLN A 82 1.08 -7.35 -25.13
CA GLN A 82 2.36 -8.04 -24.97
C GLN A 82 2.94 -8.47 -26.32
N GLN A 83 2.11 -8.97 -27.24
CA GLN A 83 2.53 -9.33 -28.60
C GLN A 83 3.02 -8.10 -29.38
N ALA A 84 2.31 -6.98 -29.28
CA ALA A 84 2.69 -5.73 -29.94
C ALA A 84 4.06 -5.19 -29.47
N LEU A 85 4.36 -5.27 -28.16
CA LEU A 85 5.67 -4.87 -27.63
C LEU A 85 6.82 -5.80 -28.03
N ARG A 86 6.51 -7.07 -28.30
CA ARG A 86 7.50 -8.08 -28.72
C ARG A 86 7.77 -8.08 -30.22
N ALA A 87 6.96 -7.37 -31.01
CA ALA A 87 7.15 -7.28 -32.44
C ALA A 87 8.52 -6.63 -32.75
N PRO A 88 9.25 -7.12 -33.77
CA PRO A 88 10.55 -6.55 -34.12
C PRO A 88 10.37 -5.07 -34.49
N ARG A 89 11.18 -4.20 -33.88
CA ARG A 89 11.23 -2.79 -34.26
C ARG A 89 11.65 -2.70 -35.72
N GLN A 90 10.75 -2.21 -36.57
CA GLN A 90 11.12 -1.85 -37.94
C GLN A 90 12.11 -0.69 -37.85
N GLY A 91 13.27 -0.86 -38.50
CA GLY A 91 14.43 0.03 -38.41
C GLY A 91 14.19 1.42 -38.97
#